data_AF-E1V3V9-F1
#
_entry.id   AF-E1V3V9-F1
#
_cell.length_a   1.000
_cell.length_b   1.000
_cell.length_c   1.000
_cell.angle_alpha   90.00
_cell.angle_beta   90.00
_cell.angle_gamma   90.00
#
_symmetry.space_group_name_H-M   'P 1'
#
loop_
_entity.id
_entity.type
_entity.pdbx_description
1 polymer ?
#
loop_
_entity_poly.entity_id
_entity_poly.type
_entity_poly.pdbx_seq_one_letter_code
_entity_poly.pdbx_strand_id
1 'polypeptide(L)'
;MTDAVQPEGYEETAFTADRIPCQAPPPKGKLGKLGDAFDMARLPWGHYIGVNPSEYEYEYSEAWYRHFKYMGEKDFHDYSMINELRWSQFVDEDISLIYRFFRFWFVFWTHLLSFIGPGGRIGGGWFFLGAALVVLGVEVFAELFWPKNGFSFSMLVIPLSVAGVCGVSTLLRRLYETQGIRFYKSNQNWSDDVAFCRRSGLVKSFQGNFPFYEFDAFIEMAADMKGNQRHTLKVRHRYPQFSKDKRSGLPLEFTFPTDTGSIAERYAMWDMLSRFMDVSQPLPDIPRLEPFRHLDPTTRAYDEAGKRGRPATYWRDLYAKVDEKELKRLRDEHHEKVNAAPWGSRPDLMAQSVPGYEDSYTAEPEDVNAYAHAPTKNVRFVERPDAASSESSSDQQNTQR
;
A
#
# COMPACT_ATOMS: atom_id res chain seq x y z
N MET A 1 -4.17 19.61 -19.74
CA MET A 1 -3.38 20.19 -18.64
C MET A 1 -1.96 20.27 -19.15
N THR A 2 -1.34 21.43 -19.01
CA THR A 2 -0.05 21.80 -19.57
C THR A 2 1.04 20.79 -19.20
N ASP A 3 1.79 20.34 -20.21
CA ASP A 3 3.08 19.65 -20.07
C ASP A 3 4.04 20.58 -19.30
N ALA A 4 3.93 20.57 -17.97
CA ALA A 4 4.97 21.12 -17.12
C ALA A 4 6.17 20.20 -17.29
N VAL A 5 7.22 20.70 -17.94
CA VAL A 5 8.53 20.06 -18.03
C VAL A 5 8.91 19.64 -16.61
N GLN A 6 8.86 18.34 -16.35
CA GLN A 6 9.26 17.75 -15.07
C GLN A 6 10.75 18.06 -14.90
N PRO A 7 11.18 18.71 -13.80
CA PRO A 7 12.59 19.01 -13.60
C PRO A 7 13.40 17.72 -13.61
N GLU A 8 14.47 17.68 -14.41
CA GLU A 8 15.41 16.55 -14.46
C GLU A 8 16.30 16.59 -13.22
N GLY A 9 15.88 15.93 -12.13
CA GLY A 9 16.71 15.77 -10.94
C GLY A 9 15.94 15.70 -9.63
N TYR A 10 16.70 15.53 -8.54
CA TYR A 10 16.22 15.61 -7.17
C TYR A 10 16.37 17.05 -6.64
N GLU A 11 15.47 17.45 -5.75
CA GLU A 11 15.59 18.74 -5.05
C GLU A 11 16.73 18.67 -4.02
N GLU A 12 17.27 19.83 -3.61
CA GLU A 12 18.33 19.88 -2.58
C GLU A 12 17.87 19.33 -1.23
N THR A 13 16.56 19.34 -0.97
CA THR A 13 15.94 18.79 0.24
C THR A 13 15.67 17.29 0.15
N ALA A 14 15.99 16.64 -0.97
CA ALA A 14 15.81 15.20 -1.15
C ALA A 14 16.55 14.40 -0.07
N PHE A 15 15.89 13.37 0.44
CA PHE A 15 16.43 12.58 1.54
C PHE A 15 17.58 11.69 1.07
N THR A 16 18.66 11.68 1.85
CA THR A 16 19.79 10.75 1.71
C THR A 16 20.26 10.31 3.09
N ALA A 17 20.50 9.01 3.27
CA ALA A 17 20.83 8.47 4.59
C ALA A 17 22.18 8.94 5.15
N ASP A 18 23.11 9.37 4.28
CA ASP A 18 24.43 9.91 4.64
C ASP A 18 24.38 11.39 5.08
N ARG A 19 23.25 12.08 4.88
CA ARG A 19 23.11 13.53 5.14
C ARG A 19 21.91 13.87 6.01
N ILE A 20 21.66 13.06 7.05
CA ILE A 20 20.61 13.36 8.03
C ILE A 20 21.02 14.61 8.84
N PRO A 21 20.29 15.73 8.75
CA PRO A 21 20.67 16.96 9.43
C PRO A 21 20.52 16.82 10.95
N CYS A 22 21.31 17.58 11.71
CA CYS A 22 21.17 17.65 13.16
C CYS A 22 19.78 18.19 13.54
N GLN A 23 19.12 17.54 14.49
CA GLN A 23 17.76 17.91 14.91
C GLN A 23 17.68 18.10 16.42
N ALA A 24 16.64 18.81 16.86
CA ALA A 24 16.38 18.98 18.28
C ALA A 24 16.03 17.63 18.93
N PRO A 25 16.40 17.40 20.20
CA PRO A 25 15.98 16.20 20.91
C PRO A 25 14.45 16.09 20.91
N PRO A 26 13.90 14.86 20.87
CA PRO A 26 12.46 14.66 20.96
C PRO A 26 11.94 15.29 22.26
N PRO A 27 10.72 15.88 22.26
CA PRO A 27 10.18 16.54 23.44
C PRO A 27 10.10 15.56 24.62
N LYS A 28 10.85 15.83 25.70
CA LYS A 28 10.84 15.03 26.92
C LYS A 28 9.45 15.08 27.57
N GLY A 29 8.79 13.92 27.64
CA GLY A 29 7.58 13.71 28.43
C GLY A 29 6.35 14.50 27.95
N LYS A 30 5.63 13.95 26.96
CA LYS A 30 4.17 14.19 26.81
C LYS A 30 3.42 13.24 25.87
N LEU A 31 4.02 12.16 25.35
CA LEU A 31 3.24 11.00 24.87
C LEU A 31 2.90 10.03 26.03
N GLY A 32 2.53 10.57 27.19
CA GLY A 32 1.80 9.82 28.22
C GLY A 32 0.36 9.50 27.79
N LYS A 33 0.17 9.03 26.55
CA LYS A 33 -1.10 8.52 26.05
C LYS A 33 -0.86 7.09 25.56
N LEU A 34 -1.91 6.29 25.69
CA LEU A 34 -2.02 4.85 25.45
C LEU A 34 -1.19 4.25 24.28
N GLY A 35 -0.86 5.02 23.22
CA GLY A 35 -0.05 4.57 22.08
C GLY A 35 1.39 4.19 22.44
N ASP A 36 2.08 4.98 23.26
CA ASP A 36 3.45 4.65 23.73
C ASP A 36 3.49 3.36 24.55
N ALA A 37 2.35 2.96 25.15
CA ALA A 37 2.27 1.72 25.92
C ALA A 37 2.18 0.47 25.03
N PHE A 38 1.86 0.63 23.74
CA PHE A 38 1.75 -0.46 22.77
C PHE A 38 2.92 -0.51 21.78
N ASP A 39 3.84 0.47 21.85
CA ASP A 39 5.07 0.48 21.09
C ASP A 39 6.03 -0.59 21.62
N MET A 40 6.34 -1.57 20.77
CA MET A 40 7.24 -2.67 21.10
C MET A 40 8.70 -2.31 20.83
N ALA A 41 8.96 -1.69 19.67
CA ALA A 41 10.29 -1.37 19.20
C ALA A 41 10.27 -0.20 18.22
N ARG A 42 11.33 0.64 18.27
CA ARG A 42 11.59 1.65 17.25
C ARG A 42 12.65 1.15 16.25
N LEU A 43 12.31 1.21 14.97
CA LEU A 43 13.12 0.70 13.87
C LEU A 43 14.30 1.63 13.54
N PRO A 44 15.46 1.08 13.16
CA PRO A 44 16.66 1.86 12.87
C PRO A 44 16.58 2.62 11.53
N TRP A 45 17.32 3.72 11.41
CA TRP A 45 17.57 4.41 10.15
C TRP A 45 18.87 3.94 9.48
N GLY A 46 18.83 3.83 8.14
CA GLY A 46 19.99 3.47 7.32
C GLY A 46 20.33 1.98 7.32
N HIS A 47 21.56 1.65 6.91
CA HIS A 47 22.10 0.27 6.82
C HIS A 47 21.08 -0.72 6.22
N TYR A 48 20.62 -0.41 5.01
CA TYR A 48 19.55 -1.16 4.37
C TYR A 48 19.95 -2.61 4.08
N ILE A 49 19.07 -3.56 4.38
CA ILE A 49 19.27 -4.97 4.00
C ILE A 49 18.94 -5.16 2.52
N GLY A 50 18.02 -4.36 1.98
CA GLY A 50 17.62 -4.47 0.57
C GLY A 50 16.63 -5.61 0.29
N VAL A 51 15.98 -6.14 1.33
CA VAL A 51 14.91 -7.14 1.20
C VAL A 51 13.55 -6.43 1.29
N ASN A 52 12.70 -6.61 0.28
CA ASN A 52 11.36 -6.03 0.28
C ASN A 52 10.38 -6.93 1.06
N PRO A 53 9.29 -6.38 1.62
CA PRO A 53 8.24 -7.19 2.21
C PRO A 53 7.57 -8.08 1.16
N SER A 54 7.17 -9.28 1.56
CA SER A 54 6.69 -10.31 0.64
C SER A 54 5.41 -9.91 -0.08
N GLU A 55 4.56 -9.15 0.61
CA GLU A 55 3.33 -8.63 0.03
C GLU A 55 3.60 -7.70 -1.15
N TYR A 56 4.70 -6.94 -1.13
CA TYR A 56 5.05 -6.00 -2.20
C TYR A 56 5.93 -6.64 -3.26
N GLU A 57 6.80 -7.61 -2.92
CA GLU A 57 7.61 -8.29 -3.92
C GLU A 57 6.77 -9.26 -4.77
N TYR A 58 5.85 -9.99 -4.13
CA TYR A 58 4.93 -10.92 -4.78
C TYR A 58 3.47 -10.60 -4.42
N GLU A 59 3.01 -9.44 -4.89
CA GLU A 59 1.61 -9.01 -4.80
C GLU A 59 0.63 -10.01 -5.42
N TYR A 60 -0.63 -9.99 -4.96
CA TYR A 60 -1.71 -10.71 -5.61
C TYR A 60 -1.88 -10.25 -7.06
N SER A 61 -2.14 -11.19 -7.99
CA SER A 61 -2.28 -10.90 -9.43
C SER A 61 -3.39 -9.88 -9.74
N GLU A 62 -4.40 -9.78 -8.89
CA GLU A 62 -5.47 -8.79 -9.03
C GLU A 62 -5.08 -7.37 -8.60
N ALA A 63 -3.98 -7.19 -7.86
CA ALA A 63 -3.62 -5.93 -7.22
C ALA A 63 -2.96 -4.92 -8.17
N TRP A 64 -1.81 -5.22 -8.78
CA TRP A 64 -1.13 -4.28 -9.68
C TRP A 64 -1.28 -4.66 -11.16
N TYR A 65 -1.07 -5.94 -11.50
CA TYR A 65 -0.92 -6.38 -12.88
C TYR A 65 -2.24 -6.26 -13.68
N ARG A 66 -3.36 -6.62 -13.06
CA ARG A 66 -4.69 -6.43 -13.67
C ARG A 66 -4.99 -4.96 -13.95
N HIS A 67 -4.62 -4.07 -13.03
CA HIS A 67 -4.73 -2.63 -13.21
C HIS A 67 -3.82 -2.12 -14.33
N PHE A 68 -2.56 -2.54 -14.35
CA PHE A 68 -1.59 -2.20 -15.40
C PHE A 68 -2.07 -2.63 -16.79
N LYS A 69 -2.50 -3.91 -16.94
CA LYS A 69 -3.01 -4.45 -18.20
C LYS A 69 -4.26 -3.73 -18.68
N TYR A 70 -5.11 -3.28 -17.77
CA TYR A 70 -6.35 -2.59 -18.09
C TYR A 70 -6.10 -1.13 -18.50
N MET A 71 -5.29 -0.39 -17.75
CA MET A 71 -5.04 1.04 -17.97
C MET A 71 -4.06 1.28 -19.13
N GLY A 72 -3.11 0.38 -19.35
CA GLY A 72 -1.96 0.64 -20.19
C GLY A 72 -0.95 1.55 -19.50
N GLU A 73 0.24 1.68 -20.07
CA GLU A 73 1.41 2.28 -19.42
C GLU A 73 1.22 3.76 -19.07
N LYS A 74 0.68 4.57 -19.99
CA LYS A 74 0.48 6.01 -19.79
C LYS A 74 -0.50 6.29 -18.64
N ASP A 75 -1.72 5.75 -18.73
CA ASP A 75 -2.74 5.97 -17.71
C ASP A 75 -2.31 5.35 -16.36
N PHE A 76 -1.56 4.24 -16.37
CA PHE A 76 -1.05 3.63 -15.14
C PHE A 76 -0.10 4.57 -14.38
N HIS A 77 0.76 5.33 -15.08
CA HIS A 77 1.66 6.32 -14.45
C HIS A 77 0.90 7.42 -13.72
N ASP A 78 -0.07 8.03 -14.40
CA ASP A 78 -0.83 9.17 -13.88
C ASP A 78 -1.70 8.79 -12.66
N TYR A 79 -2.22 7.56 -12.64
CA TYR A 79 -3.20 7.08 -11.67
C TYR A 79 -2.66 6.08 -10.64
N SER A 80 -1.36 5.76 -10.65
CA SER A 80 -0.78 4.89 -9.63
C SER A 80 -0.61 5.62 -8.29
N MET A 81 -0.89 4.92 -7.18
CA MET A 81 -0.61 5.39 -5.81
C MET A 81 0.89 5.43 -5.52
N ILE A 82 1.64 4.58 -6.21
CA ILE A 82 3.07 4.40 -6.04
C ILE A 82 3.71 4.55 -7.42
N ASN A 83 4.57 5.53 -7.58
CA ASN A 83 5.37 5.74 -8.78
C ASN A 83 6.77 6.24 -8.39
N GLU A 84 7.58 6.67 -9.36
CA GLU A 84 8.95 7.15 -9.12
C GLU A 84 9.01 8.44 -8.28
N LEU A 85 7.91 9.20 -8.21
CA LEU A 85 7.86 10.50 -7.54
C LEU A 85 7.34 10.39 -6.12
N ARG A 86 6.29 9.59 -5.92
CA ARG A 86 5.52 9.55 -4.68
C ARG A 86 5.06 8.14 -4.31
N TRP A 87 5.04 7.90 -3.02
CA TRP A 87 4.30 6.81 -2.40
C TRP A 87 3.14 7.40 -1.60
N SER A 88 1.92 7.18 -2.05
CA SER A 88 0.70 7.62 -1.38
C SER A 88 -0.02 6.43 -0.74
N GLN A 89 -0.48 6.64 0.50
CA GLN A 89 -1.15 5.60 1.28
C GLN A 89 -2.68 5.69 1.18
N PHE A 90 -3.21 6.91 1.13
CA PHE A 90 -4.64 7.15 1.17
C PHE A 90 -5.04 8.05 0.02
N VAL A 91 -6.15 7.68 -0.57
CA VAL A 91 -6.86 8.48 -1.53
C VAL A 91 -8.13 8.86 -0.83
N ASP A 92 -8.23 10.08 -0.33
CA ASP A 92 -9.55 10.58 0.04
C ASP A 92 -10.29 10.98 -1.23
N GLU A 93 -11.47 10.42 -1.40
CA GLU A 93 -12.43 10.90 -2.37
C GLU A 93 -13.10 12.14 -1.76
N ASP A 94 -12.65 13.37 -2.02
CA ASP A 94 -13.44 14.56 -1.63
C ASP A 94 -14.69 14.69 -2.50
N ILE A 95 -15.62 13.78 -2.25
CA ILE A 95 -16.92 13.74 -2.85
C ILE A 95 -17.94 13.77 -1.75
N SER A 96 -18.92 14.67 -1.90
CA SER A 96 -20.08 14.75 -1.03
C SER A 96 -20.62 13.36 -0.67
N LEU A 97 -20.97 13.20 0.60
CA LEU A 97 -21.63 11.99 1.12
C LEU A 97 -22.84 11.59 0.24
N ILE A 98 -23.50 12.58 -0.35
CA ILE A 98 -24.62 12.44 -1.28
C ILE A 98 -24.22 11.67 -2.53
N TYR A 99 -23.11 12.03 -3.19
CA TYR A 99 -22.66 11.27 -4.37
C TYR A 99 -22.12 9.89 -3.98
N ARG A 100 -21.44 9.73 -2.83
CA ARG A 100 -21.03 8.39 -2.35
C ARG A 100 -22.26 7.49 -2.16
N PHE A 101 -23.34 8.03 -1.59
CA PHE A 101 -24.63 7.35 -1.45
C PHE A 101 -25.22 6.95 -2.81
N PHE A 102 -25.35 7.90 -3.75
CA PHE A 102 -25.92 7.61 -5.07
C PHE A 102 -25.05 6.65 -5.88
N ARG A 103 -23.72 6.76 -5.81
CA ARG A 103 -22.79 5.82 -6.44
C ARG A 103 -22.95 4.43 -5.88
N PHE A 104 -23.01 4.28 -4.56
CA PHE A 104 -23.23 2.98 -3.91
C PHE A 104 -24.50 2.31 -4.44
N TRP A 105 -25.63 3.03 -4.46
CA TRP A 105 -26.88 2.49 -4.96
C TRP A 105 -26.85 2.21 -6.46
N PHE A 106 -26.23 3.08 -7.25
CA PHE A 106 -26.02 2.84 -8.68
C PHE A 106 -25.24 1.54 -8.92
N VAL A 107 -24.11 1.34 -8.23
CA VAL A 107 -23.29 0.13 -8.35
C VAL A 107 -24.07 -1.09 -7.87
N PHE A 108 -24.72 -1.00 -6.72
CA PHE A 108 -25.53 -2.07 -6.14
C PHE A 108 -26.61 -2.56 -7.13
N TRP A 109 -27.43 -1.65 -7.65
CA TRP A 109 -28.53 -2.02 -8.56
C TRP A 109 -28.05 -2.48 -9.93
N THR A 110 -27.02 -1.85 -10.49
CA THR A 110 -26.46 -2.26 -11.78
C THR A 110 -25.81 -3.64 -11.70
N HIS A 111 -25.15 -3.98 -10.59
CA HIS A 111 -24.54 -5.31 -10.40
C HIS A 111 -25.58 -6.38 -10.05
N LEU A 112 -26.58 -6.07 -9.23
CA LEU A 112 -27.64 -6.99 -8.86
C LEU A 112 -28.51 -7.41 -10.06
N LEU A 113 -28.86 -6.45 -10.92
CA LEU A 113 -29.77 -6.67 -12.06
C LEU A 113 -29.05 -7.02 -13.36
N SER A 114 -27.72 -6.96 -13.40
CA SER A 114 -26.95 -7.30 -14.61
C SER A 114 -27.03 -8.80 -14.92
N PHE A 115 -27.07 -9.15 -16.21
CA PHE A 115 -26.97 -10.53 -16.70
C PHE A 115 -25.57 -11.12 -16.58
N ILE A 116 -24.56 -10.26 -16.45
CA ILE A 116 -23.18 -10.63 -16.18
C ILE A 116 -22.96 -10.45 -14.68
N GLY A 117 -22.28 -11.40 -14.05
CA GLY A 117 -21.86 -11.38 -12.64
C GLY A 117 -20.37 -11.04 -12.47
N PRO A 118 -19.86 -11.05 -11.23
CA PRO A 118 -18.44 -10.88 -10.96
C PRO A 118 -17.59 -11.94 -11.68
N GLY A 119 -16.46 -11.53 -12.24
CA GLY A 119 -15.54 -12.45 -12.95
C GLY A 119 -16.13 -13.10 -14.22
N GLY A 120 -17.14 -12.48 -14.84
CA GLY A 120 -17.76 -13.01 -16.07
C GLY A 120 -18.76 -14.16 -15.85
N ARG A 121 -19.14 -14.43 -14.59
CA ARG A 121 -20.14 -15.46 -14.25
C ARG A 121 -21.57 -15.03 -14.63
N ILE A 122 -22.54 -15.92 -14.44
CA ILE A 122 -23.97 -15.63 -14.58
C ILE A 122 -24.37 -14.58 -13.54
N GLY A 123 -24.98 -13.48 -13.99
CA GLY A 123 -25.43 -12.37 -13.14
C GLY A 123 -26.86 -12.52 -12.64
N GLY A 124 -27.22 -11.70 -11.64
CA GLY A 124 -28.52 -11.75 -10.98
C GLY A 124 -29.70 -11.41 -11.90
N GLY A 125 -29.48 -10.71 -13.01
CA GLY A 125 -30.52 -10.43 -14.02
C GLY A 125 -31.21 -11.69 -14.55
N TRP A 126 -30.51 -12.82 -14.62
CA TRP A 126 -31.11 -14.10 -15.03
C TRP A 126 -32.11 -14.64 -14.01
N PHE A 127 -31.88 -14.40 -12.72
CA PHE A 127 -32.81 -14.78 -11.66
C PHE A 127 -34.12 -13.98 -11.77
N PHE A 128 -34.02 -12.66 -11.95
CA PHE A 128 -35.20 -11.80 -12.10
C PHE A 128 -35.98 -12.10 -13.39
N LEU A 129 -35.27 -12.33 -14.50
CA LEU A 129 -35.91 -12.76 -15.75
C LEU A 129 -36.61 -14.11 -15.58
N GLY A 130 -35.96 -15.08 -14.93
CA GLY A 130 -36.56 -16.38 -14.62
C GLY A 130 -37.83 -16.26 -13.78
N ALA A 131 -37.80 -15.43 -12.73
CA ALA A 131 -38.98 -15.16 -11.90
C ALA A 131 -40.12 -14.52 -12.69
N ALA A 132 -39.83 -13.56 -13.58
CA ALA A 132 -40.82 -12.93 -14.44
C ALA A 132 -41.45 -13.93 -15.43
N LEU A 133 -40.66 -14.86 -15.98
CA LEU A 133 -41.17 -15.92 -16.87
C LEU A 133 -42.03 -16.94 -16.12
N VAL A 134 -41.74 -17.22 -14.85
CA VAL A 134 -42.60 -18.07 -14.00
C VAL A 134 -43.95 -17.40 -13.78
N VAL A 135 -43.98 -16.10 -13.47
CA VAL A 135 -45.24 -15.34 -13.32
C VAL A 135 -46.04 -15.37 -14.63
N LEU A 136 -45.39 -15.12 -15.77
CA LEU A 136 -46.02 -15.26 -17.09
C LEU A 136 -46.62 -16.67 -17.28
N GLY A 137 -45.88 -17.71 -16.92
CA GLY A 137 -46.34 -19.10 -17.02
C GLY A 137 -47.58 -19.37 -16.18
N VAL A 138 -47.66 -18.81 -14.96
CA VAL A 138 -48.83 -18.91 -14.09
C VAL A 138 -50.04 -18.19 -14.69
N GLU A 139 -49.85 -16.99 -15.24
CA GLU A 139 -50.92 -16.23 -15.89
C GLU A 139 -51.44 -16.94 -17.15
N VAL A 140 -50.54 -17.44 -18.00
CA VAL A 140 -50.87 -18.21 -19.20
C VAL A 140 -51.63 -19.49 -18.83
N PHE A 141 -51.19 -20.19 -17.78
CA PHE A 141 -51.88 -21.37 -17.26
C PHE A 141 -53.28 -21.00 -16.75
N ALA A 142 -53.41 -19.93 -15.98
CA ALA A 142 -54.70 -19.49 -15.45
C ALA A 142 -55.71 -19.17 -16.56
N GLU A 143 -55.30 -18.46 -17.61
CA GLU A 143 -56.18 -18.14 -18.75
C GLU A 143 -56.46 -19.36 -19.64
N LEU A 144 -55.58 -20.35 -19.69
CA LEU A 144 -55.82 -21.61 -20.40
C LEU A 144 -56.93 -22.45 -19.74
N PHE A 145 -56.94 -22.52 -18.40
CA PHE A 145 -57.90 -23.33 -17.65
C PHE A 145 -59.14 -22.57 -17.19
N TRP A 146 -59.06 -21.24 -17.07
CA TRP A 146 -60.15 -20.38 -16.61
C TRP A 146 -60.25 -19.09 -17.43
N PRO A 147 -60.57 -19.20 -18.74
CA PRO A 147 -60.51 -18.08 -19.66
C PRO A 147 -61.49 -16.98 -19.26
N LYS A 148 -60.95 -15.83 -18.83
CA LYS A 148 -61.75 -14.64 -18.49
C LYS A 148 -61.61 -13.56 -19.54
N ASN A 149 -60.39 -13.33 -20.00
CA ASN A 149 -60.05 -12.22 -20.89
C ASN A 149 -59.37 -12.67 -22.20
N GLY A 150 -58.92 -13.93 -22.29
CA GLY A 150 -58.17 -14.47 -23.43
C GLY A 150 -56.70 -14.03 -23.42
N PHE A 151 -55.88 -14.64 -24.29
CA PHE A 151 -54.46 -14.31 -24.38
C PHE A 151 -54.24 -12.87 -24.86
N SER A 152 -53.65 -12.05 -24.00
CA SER A 152 -53.30 -10.66 -24.32
C SER A 152 -51.79 -10.49 -24.37
N PHE A 153 -51.30 -9.75 -25.37
CA PHE A 153 -49.90 -9.33 -25.45
C PHE A 153 -49.44 -8.50 -24.23
N SER A 154 -50.38 -7.95 -23.45
CA SER A 154 -50.07 -7.26 -22.20
C SER A 154 -49.39 -8.16 -21.16
N MET A 155 -49.56 -9.49 -21.23
CA MET A 155 -48.89 -10.45 -20.33
C MET A 155 -47.37 -10.42 -20.51
N LEU A 156 -46.88 -10.05 -21.70
CA LEU A 156 -45.45 -9.95 -21.98
C LEU A 156 -44.81 -8.67 -21.43
N VAL A 157 -45.60 -7.70 -20.95
CA VAL A 157 -45.08 -6.42 -20.46
C VAL A 157 -44.11 -6.63 -19.30
N ILE A 158 -44.45 -7.49 -18.34
CA ILE A 158 -43.60 -7.76 -17.16
C ILE A 158 -42.24 -8.38 -17.57
N PRO A 159 -42.18 -9.52 -18.28
CA PRO A 159 -40.90 -10.12 -18.65
C PRO A 159 -40.08 -9.25 -19.60
N LEU A 160 -40.71 -8.53 -20.54
CA LEU A 160 -40.00 -7.60 -21.42
C LEU A 160 -39.43 -6.39 -20.65
N SER A 161 -40.17 -5.88 -19.67
CA SER A 161 -39.70 -4.78 -18.80
C SER A 161 -38.52 -5.25 -17.94
N VAL A 162 -38.61 -6.43 -17.34
CA VAL A 162 -37.52 -7.02 -16.54
C VAL A 162 -36.30 -7.27 -17.41
N ALA A 163 -36.45 -7.85 -18.61
CA ALA A 163 -35.36 -8.04 -19.55
C ALA A 163 -34.71 -6.71 -19.97
N GLY A 164 -35.54 -5.69 -20.24
CA GLY A 164 -35.08 -4.34 -20.59
C GLY A 164 -34.28 -3.69 -19.46
N VAL A 165 -34.80 -3.71 -18.23
CA VAL A 165 -34.10 -3.17 -17.05
C VAL A 165 -32.79 -3.92 -16.81
N CYS A 166 -32.79 -5.25 -16.83
CA CYS A 166 -31.58 -6.04 -16.65
C CYS A 166 -30.56 -5.79 -17.77
N GLY A 167 -31.02 -5.61 -19.02
CA GLY A 167 -30.18 -5.25 -20.17
C GLY A 167 -29.54 -3.87 -20.01
N VAL A 168 -30.32 -2.86 -19.61
CA VAL A 168 -29.82 -1.51 -19.32
C VAL A 168 -28.84 -1.55 -18.15
N SER A 169 -29.14 -2.27 -17.07
CA SER A 169 -28.22 -2.46 -15.95
C SER A 169 -26.91 -3.13 -16.36
N THR A 170 -26.96 -4.12 -17.26
CA THR A 170 -25.77 -4.77 -17.83
C THR A 170 -24.93 -3.78 -18.65
N LEU A 171 -25.57 -2.95 -19.47
CA LEU A 171 -24.91 -1.92 -20.25
C LEU A 171 -24.29 -0.85 -19.34
N LEU A 172 -25.05 -0.33 -18.37
CA LEU A 172 -24.59 0.65 -17.39
C LEU A 172 -23.46 0.10 -16.54
N ARG A 173 -23.52 -1.16 -16.12
CA ARG A 173 -22.41 -1.84 -15.45
C ARG A 173 -21.18 -1.87 -16.35
N ARG A 174 -21.31 -2.30 -17.61
CA ARG A 174 -20.18 -2.37 -18.55
C ARG A 174 -19.59 -0.99 -18.83
N LEU A 175 -20.42 0.03 -19.01
CA LEU A 175 -20.00 1.41 -19.16
C LEU A 175 -19.34 1.94 -17.89
N TYR A 176 -19.87 1.62 -16.71
CA TYR A 176 -19.28 1.96 -15.42
C TYR A 176 -17.98 1.19 -15.16
N GLU A 177 -17.81 -0.03 -15.60
CA GLU A 177 -16.51 -0.70 -15.51
C GLU A 177 -15.54 -0.07 -16.53
N THR A 178 -15.99 0.18 -17.76
CA THR A 178 -15.13 0.71 -18.82
C THR A 178 -14.68 2.16 -18.56
N GLN A 179 -15.64 3.03 -18.28
CA GLN A 179 -15.45 4.47 -18.01
C GLN A 179 -15.21 4.73 -16.53
N GLY A 180 -15.88 3.97 -15.68
CA GLY A 180 -15.74 4.14 -14.25
C GLY A 180 -14.46 3.55 -13.70
N ILE A 181 -13.62 2.81 -14.44
CA ILE A 181 -12.20 2.59 -14.04
C ILE A 181 -11.35 3.85 -14.33
N ARG A 182 -11.67 4.61 -15.39
CA ARG A 182 -11.10 5.96 -15.58
C ARG A 182 -11.56 6.93 -14.50
N PHE A 183 -12.82 6.80 -14.03
CA PHE A 183 -13.29 7.55 -12.85
C PHE A 183 -12.89 6.92 -11.51
N TYR A 184 -12.68 5.61 -11.38
CA TYR A 184 -12.31 4.98 -10.09
C TYR A 184 -10.95 5.46 -9.64
N LYS A 185 -10.15 5.93 -10.60
CA LYS A 185 -8.86 6.55 -10.32
C LYS A 185 -8.72 8.02 -10.75
N SER A 186 -9.63 8.59 -11.55
CA SER A 186 -9.77 10.06 -11.60
C SER A 186 -10.48 10.62 -10.35
N ASN A 187 -11.15 9.74 -9.60
CA ASN A 187 -11.62 9.97 -8.23
C ASN A 187 -10.52 9.67 -7.20
N GLN A 188 -9.28 9.64 -7.68
CA GLN A 188 -8.06 9.56 -6.91
C GLN A 188 -7.36 10.91 -6.82
N ASN A 189 -8.15 11.98 -6.96
CA ASN A 189 -7.72 13.36 -7.08
C ASN A 189 -8.67 14.21 -6.23
N TRP A 190 -8.47 14.19 -4.92
CA TRP A 190 -7.70 15.24 -4.24
C TRP A 190 -7.91 15.05 -2.76
N SER A 191 -7.02 14.25 -2.18
CA SER A 191 -6.28 14.79 -1.07
C SER A 191 -4.83 14.38 -1.26
N ASP A 192 -3.97 15.37 -1.53
CA ASP A 192 -2.50 15.27 -1.39
C ASP A 192 -2.10 15.10 0.10
N ASP A 193 -3.03 14.62 0.92
CA ASP A 193 -3.04 14.84 2.35
C ASP A 193 -2.17 13.83 3.08
N VAL A 194 -1.60 12.85 2.37
CA VAL A 194 -0.48 12.00 2.82
C VAL A 194 0.29 11.44 1.61
N ALA A 195 1.50 11.93 1.36
CA ALA A 195 2.39 11.34 0.36
C ALA A 195 3.87 11.45 0.74
N PHE A 196 4.60 10.36 0.62
CA PHE A 196 6.06 10.35 0.72
C PHE A 196 6.63 10.70 -0.65
N CYS A 197 7.17 11.91 -0.80
CA CYS A 197 7.67 12.44 -2.06
C CYS A 197 9.19 12.24 -2.15
N ARG A 198 9.64 11.28 -2.96
CA ARG A 198 11.05 10.93 -3.12
C ARG A 198 11.88 12.11 -3.63
N ARG A 199 11.40 12.82 -4.66
CA ARG A 199 12.15 13.92 -5.30
C ARG A 199 12.42 15.11 -4.38
N SER A 200 11.47 15.44 -3.51
CA SER A 200 11.59 16.57 -2.59
C SER A 200 12.11 16.16 -1.20
N GLY A 201 12.11 14.87 -0.87
CA GLY A 201 12.40 14.38 0.49
C GLY A 201 11.33 14.74 1.52
N LEU A 202 10.13 15.16 1.08
CA LEU A 202 9.07 15.64 1.94
C LEU A 202 7.96 14.59 2.09
N VAL A 203 7.39 14.53 3.26
CA VAL A 203 6.10 13.89 3.53
C VAL A 203 5.04 14.98 3.53
N LYS A 204 4.23 15.00 2.47
CA LYS A 204 3.12 15.94 2.35
C LYS A 204 1.95 15.42 3.15
N SER A 205 1.30 16.29 3.92
CA SER A 205 0.07 15.94 4.60
C SER A 205 -0.95 17.06 4.73
N PHE A 206 -2.20 16.74 5.10
CA PHE A 206 -3.24 17.74 5.43
C PHE A 206 -2.82 18.68 6.57
N GLN A 207 -1.86 18.26 7.39
CA GLN A 207 -1.36 19.05 8.51
C GLN A 207 -0.17 19.93 8.14
N GLY A 208 0.43 19.71 6.97
CA GLY A 208 1.63 20.39 6.50
C GLY A 208 2.58 19.45 5.77
N ASN A 209 3.65 20.04 5.24
CA ASN A 209 4.74 19.31 4.59
C ASN A 209 5.91 19.21 5.57
N PHE A 210 6.35 17.99 5.85
CA PHE A 210 7.40 17.70 6.83
C PHE A 210 8.55 16.95 6.15
N PRO A 211 9.81 17.23 6.47
CA PRO A 211 10.93 16.43 5.98
C PRO A 211 10.83 14.96 6.43
N PHE A 212 11.19 14.03 5.55
CA PHE A 212 11.09 12.58 5.85
C PHE A 212 11.92 12.15 7.06
N TYR A 213 13.09 12.77 7.29
CA TYR A 213 13.96 12.48 8.42
C TYR A 213 13.40 12.89 9.80
N GLU A 214 12.27 13.61 9.84
CA GLU A 214 11.56 13.98 11.08
C GLU A 214 10.59 12.89 11.53
N PHE A 215 10.44 11.82 10.77
CA PHE A 215 9.58 10.69 11.14
C PHE A 215 10.37 9.59 11.85
N ASP A 216 9.70 8.83 12.70
CA ASP A 216 10.24 7.67 13.39
C ASP A 216 9.31 6.48 13.17
N ALA A 217 9.90 5.31 12.91
CA ALA A 217 9.17 4.10 12.64
C ALA A 217 9.09 3.22 13.89
N PHE A 218 7.89 2.82 14.28
CA PHE A 218 7.60 2.01 15.45
C PHE A 218 6.81 0.76 15.07
N ILE A 219 7.05 -0.33 15.78
CA ILE A 219 6.18 -1.51 15.75
C ILE A 219 5.19 -1.40 16.90
N GLU A 220 3.90 -1.28 16.55
CA GLU A 220 2.81 -1.26 17.53
C GLU A 220 2.12 -2.62 17.59
N MET A 221 1.85 -3.11 18.80
CA MET A 221 1.01 -4.30 19.03
C MET A 221 -0.47 -3.90 19.05
N ALA A 222 -1.28 -4.55 18.21
CA ALA A 222 -2.73 -4.45 18.22
C ALA A 222 -3.35 -5.83 18.46
N ALA A 223 -4.30 -5.93 19.38
CA ALA A 223 -5.10 -7.14 19.55
C ALA A 223 -6.37 -7.05 18.70
N ASP A 224 -6.68 -8.09 17.91
CA ASP A 224 -7.96 -8.18 17.24
C ASP A 224 -9.09 -8.55 18.21
N MET A 225 -10.36 -8.41 17.78
CA MET A 225 -11.53 -8.75 18.61
C MET A 225 -11.59 -10.25 18.99
N LYS A 226 -10.78 -11.10 18.34
CA LYS A 226 -10.66 -12.54 18.63
C LYS A 226 -9.46 -12.84 19.55
N GLY A 227 -8.72 -11.83 19.99
CA GLY A 227 -7.54 -11.95 20.85
C GLY A 227 -6.24 -12.29 20.13
N ASN A 228 -6.22 -12.29 18.79
CA ASN A 228 -4.97 -12.50 18.06
C ASN A 228 -4.13 -11.22 18.11
N GLN A 229 -2.85 -11.37 18.42
CA GLN A 229 -1.88 -10.29 18.34
C GLN A 229 -1.54 -10.02 16.88
N ARG A 230 -1.58 -8.76 16.50
CA ARG A 230 -1.16 -8.24 15.20
C ARG A 230 -0.13 -7.15 15.44
N HIS A 231 0.86 -7.10 14.58
CA HIS A 231 1.86 -6.04 14.60
C HIS A 231 1.57 -5.07 13.46
N THR A 232 1.70 -3.78 13.70
CA THR A 232 1.55 -2.77 12.65
C THR A 232 2.77 -1.86 12.66
N LEU A 233 3.21 -1.45 11.46
CA LEU A 233 4.25 -0.44 11.34
C LEU A 233 3.59 0.93 11.43
N LYS A 234 3.98 1.71 12.42
CA LYS A 234 3.58 3.11 12.60
C LYS A 234 4.74 4.02 12.24
N VAL A 235 4.54 4.96 11.32
CA VAL A 235 5.53 6.00 11.01
C VAL A 235 4.99 7.31 11.56
N ARG A 236 5.61 7.81 12.63
CA ARG A 236 5.13 8.93 13.45
C ARG A 236 6.03 10.13 13.30
N HIS A 237 5.45 11.32 13.20
CA HIS A 237 6.23 12.56 13.20
C HIS A 237 6.79 12.85 14.60
N ARG A 238 8.10 13.04 14.71
CA ARG A 238 8.84 13.19 15.98
C ARG A 238 8.47 14.44 16.75
N TYR A 239 7.97 15.47 16.07
CA TYR A 239 7.60 16.76 16.66
C TYR A 239 6.07 16.98 16.64
N PRO A 240 5.34 16.45 17.64
CA PRO A 240 3.89 16.62 17.75
C PRO A 240 3.45 18.08 17.73
N GLN A 241 4.26 19.01 18.24
CA GLN A 241 3.92 20.44 18.28
C GLN A 241 3.67 21.07 16.90
N PHE A 242 4.27 20.50 15.85
CA PHE A 242 4.12 20.99 14.47
C PHE A 242 3.11 20.17 13.65
N SER A 243 2.74 18.99 14.15
CA SER A 243 1.98 17.95 13.42
C SER A 243 0.81 17.44 14.24
N LYS A 244 0.23 18.29 15.09
CA LYS A 244 -0.82 17.86 16.00
C LYS A 244 -2.15 17.80 15.27
N ASP A 245 -2.79 16.63 15.30
CA ASP A 245 -4.17 16.53 14.85
C ASP A 245 -5.09 17.34 15.78
N LYS A 246 -5.94 18.19 15.18
CA LYS A 246 -6.81 19.12 15.92
C LYS A 246 -7.87 18.40 16.76
N ARG A 247 -8.23 17.15 16.42
CA ARG A 247 -9.31 16.40 17.09
C ARG A 247 -8.78 15.48 18.19
N SER A 248 -7.80 14.65 17.88
CA SER A 248 -7.20 13.66 18.79
C SER A 248 -6.06 14.22 19.65
N GLY A 249 -5.42 15.28 19.15
CA GLY A 249 -4.23 15.86 19.77
C GLY A 249 -2.98 14.98 19.69
N LEU A 250 -2.98 13.98 18.81
CA LEU A 250 -1.85 13.09 18.54
C LEU A 250 -0.96 13.66 17.41
N PRO A 251 0.34 13.28 17.35
CA PRO A 251 1.18 13.61 16.21
C PRO A 251 0.65 12.96 14.92
N LEU A 252 1.10 13.48 13.78
CA LEU A 252 0.89 12.85 12.48
C LEU A 252 1.48 11.45 12.48
N GLU A 253 0.66 10.46 12.11
CA GLU A 253 1.02 9.05 12.11
C GLU A 253 0.48 8.35 10.87
N PHE A 254 1.31 7.49 10.28
CA PHE A 254 0.96 6.61 9.18
C PHE A 254 0.99 5.16 9.63
N THR A 255 -0.05 4.40 9.32
CA THR A 255 -0.15 2.99 9.72
C THR A 255 0.00 2.11 8.48
N PHE A 256 1.09 1.38 8.34
CA PHE A 256 1.26 0.42 7.25
C PHE A 256 0.78 -0.96 7.71
N PRO A 257 -0.44 -1.39 7.30
CA PRO A 257 -0.86 -2.76 7.54
C PRO A 257 -0.05 -3.69 6.63
N THR A 258 0.26 -4.88 7.12
CA THR A 258 0.69 -5.99 6.27
C THR A 258 -0.03 -7.25 6.72
N ASP A 259 -0.44 -8.07 5.76
CA ASP A 259 -1.33 -9.22 6.00
C ASP A 259 -0.66 -10.34 6.81
N THR A 260 0.67 -10.34 6.88
CA THR A 260 1.48 -11.49 7.33
C THR A 260 1.69 -11.61 8.83
N GLY A 261 1.27 -10.64 9.66
CA GLY A 261 1.45 -10.67 11.13
C GLY A 261 2.91 -10.69 11.66
N SER A 262 3.88 -11.09 10.82
CA SER A 262 5.32 -11.21 11.09
C SER A 262 5.98 -9.86 11.33
N ILE A 263 6.82 -9.76 12.35
CA ILE A 263 7.55 -8.53 12.67
C ILE A 263 8.66 -8.26 11.66
N ALA A 264 9.33 -9.29 11.14
CA ALA A 264 10.32 -9.15 10.08
C ALA A 264 9.76 -8.40 8.85
N GLU A 265 8.49 -8.63 8.52
CA GLU A 265 7.80 -7.94 7.42
C GLU A 265 7.61 -6.43 7.69
N ARG A 266 7.52 -6.01 8.96
CA ARG A 266 7.45 -4.58 9.34
C ARG A 266 8.82 -3.93 9.22
N TYR A 267 9.89 -4.65 9.57
CA TYR A 267 11.27 -4.22 9.29
C TYR A 267 11.52 -4.09 7.78
N ALA A 268 11.10 -5.08 7.00
CA ALA A 268 11.23 -5.06 5.53
C ALA A 268 10.44 -3.91 4.90
N MET A 269 9.23 -3.63 5.39
CA MET A 269 8.43 -2.48 4.95
C MET A 269 9.15 -1.15 5.23
N TRP A 270 9.68 -0.97 6.45
CA TRP A 270 10.42 0.24 6.78
C TRP A 270 11.69 0.38 5.91
N ASP A 271 12.46 -0.69 5.77
CA ASP A 271 13.65 -0.75 4.91
C ASP A 271 13.33 -0.37 3.45
N MET A 272 12.24 -0.93 2.90
CA MET A 272 11.77 -0.62 1.56
C MET A 272 11.31 0.84 1.42
N LEU A 273 10.56 1.38 2.39
CA LEU A 273 10.11 2.77 2.38
C LEU A 273 11.31 3.74 2.49
N SER A 274 12.27 3.46 3.36
CA SER A 274 13.48 4.25 3.49
C SER A 274 14.32 4.22 2.22
N ARG A 275 14.50 3.05 1.58
CA ARG A 275 15.15 2.95 0.25
C ARG A 275 14.37 3.68 -0.85
N PHE A 276 13.05 3.66 -0.79
CA PHE A 276 12.20 4.44 -1.71
C PHE A 276 12.38 5.94 -1.52
N MET A 277 12.62 6.43 -0.30
CA MET A 277 12.84 7.85 -0.05
C MET A 277 14.29 8.29 -0.25
N ASP A 278 15.26 7.39 -0.03
CA ASP A 278 16.68 7.68 -0.19
C ASP A 278 17.07 7.75 -1.67
N VAL A 279 17.41 8.94 -2.14
CA VAL A 279 17.79 9.16 -3.54
C VAL A 279 19.18 8.62 -3.89
N SER A 280 19.99 8.22 -2.90
CA SER A 280 21.25 7.51 -3.12
C SER A 280 21.05 6.04 -3.48
N GLN A 281 19.88 5.48 -3.14
CA GLN A 281 19.51 4.09 -3.43
C GLN A 281 18.62 4.01 -4.68
N PRO A 282 18.70 2.94 -5.49
CA PRO A 282 17.71 2.72 -6.54
C PRO A 282 16.33 2.46 -5.92
N LEU A 283 15.28 2.75 -6.68
CA LEU A 283 13.91 2.39 -6.31
C LEU A 283 13.84 0.89 -5.96
N PRO A 284 13.06 0.51 -4.94
CA PRO A 284 12.80 -0.90 -4.64
C PRO A 284 12.36 -1.67 -5.89
N ASP A 285 12.97 -2.82 -6.13
CA ASP A 285 12.62 -3.67 -7.28
C ASP A 285 11.38 -4.51 -6.95
N ILE A 286 10.22 -3.85 -7.02
CA ILE A 286 8.89 -4.42 -6.81
C ILE A 286 8.02 -4.24 -8.07
N PRO A 287 6.97 -5.05 -8.26
CA PRO A 287 6.16 -5.03 -9.47
C PRO A 287 5.52 -3.67 -9.78
N ARG A 288 5.03 -2.94 -8.77
CA ARG A 288 4.40 -1.61 -8.95
C ARG A 288 5.35 -0.54 -9.47
N LEU A 289 6.64 -0.64 -9.14
CA LEU A 289 7.64 0.37 -9.52
C LEU A 289 8.32 0.03 -10.85
N GLU A 290 8.23 -1.21 -11.34
CA GLU A 290 8.85 -1.65 -12.59
C GLU A 290 8.59 -0.69 -13.77
N PRO A 291 7.34 -0.26 -14.04
CA PRO A 291 7.07 0.61 -15.19
C PRO A 291 7.76 1.98 -15.08
N PHE A 292 8.16 2.39 -13.88
CA PHE A 292 8.64 3.74 -13.58
C PHE A 292 10.15 3.82 -13.30
N ARG A 293 10.83 2.66 -13.22
CA ARG A 293 12.27 2.60 -12.89
C ARG A 293 13.13 3.46 -13.80
N HIS A 294 12.80 3.50 -15.09
CA HIS A 294 13.52 4.29 -16.08
C HIS A 294 13.31 5.81 -15.94
N LEU A 295 12.31 6.26 -15.17
CA LEU A 295 12.01 7.68 -14.94
C LEU A 295 12.79 8.26 -13.75
N ASP A 296 13.25 7.42 -12.82
CA ASP A 296 14.06 7.84 -11.68
C ASP A 296 15.56 7.89 -12.07
N PRO A 297 16.27 9.02 -11.89
CA PRO A 297 17.67 9.16 -12.30
C PRO A 297 18.63 8.13 -11.67
N THR A 298 18.57 7.94 -10.35
CA THR A 298 19.44 6.97 -9.64
C THR A 298 19.15 5.54 -10.09
N THR A 299 17.86 5.19 -10.21
CA THR A 299 17.45 3.86 -10.64
C THR A 299 17.84 3.59 -12.09
N ARG A 300 17.66 4.56 -12.99
CA ARG A 300 18.09 4.46 -14.38
C ARG A 300 19.58 4.16 -14.46
N ALA A 301 20.42 4.93 -13.77
CA ALA A 301 21.87 4.72 -13.75
C ALA A 301 22.25 3.35 -13.16
N TYR A 302 21.54 2.90 -12.12
CA TYR A 302 21.75 1.58 -11.51
C TYR A 302 21.39 0.43 -12.47
N ASP A 303 20.27 0.55 -13.18
CA ASP A 303 19.77 -0.45 -14.13
C ASP A 303 20.63 -0.49 -15.41
N GLU A 304 21.02 0.68 -15.95
CA GLU A 304 21.94 0.80 -17.10
C GLU A 304 23.34 0.23 -16.79
N ALA A 305 23.79 0.33 -15.53
CA ALA A 305 25.02 -0.30 -15.05
C ALA A 305 24.90 -1.83 -14.88
N GLY A 306 23.74 -2.44 -15.19
CA GLY A 306 23.52 -3.88 -15.11
C GLY A 306 23.40 -4.43 -13.68
N LYS A 307 23.23 -3.57 -12.67
CA LYS A 307 23.24 -3.97 -11.26
C LYS A 307 21.90 -4.54 -10.76
N ARG A 308 20.81 -4.41 -11.53
CA ARG A 308 19.47 -4.93 -11.17
C ARG A 308 19.44 -6.45 -11.05
N GLY A 309 20.25 -7.17 -11.84
CA GLY A 309 20.24 -8.63 -11.89
C GLY A 309 18.94 -9.26 -12.42
N ARG A 310 17.98 -8.43 -12.89
CA ARG A 310 16.71 -8.85 -13.49
C ARG A 310 16.46 -8.08 -14.80
N PRO A 311 15.79 -8.69 -15.80
CA PRO A 311 15.36 -7.99 -17.01
C PRO A 311 14.44 -6.79 -16.71
N ALA A 312 14.41 -5.81 -17.63
CA ALA A 312 13.60 -4.60 -17.47
C ALA A 312 12.11 -4.88 -17.19
N THR A 313 11.57 -5.95 -17.77
CA THR A 313 10.15 -6.33 -17.77
C THR A 313 9.85 -7.57 -16.93
N TYR A 314 10.77 -7.94 -16.03
CA TYR A 314 10.73 -9.16 -15.25
C TYR A 314 9.38 -9.40 -14.55
N TRP A 315 8.87 -8.39 -13.82
CA TRP A 315 7.64 -8.51 -13.06
C TRP A 315 6.44 -8.62 -14.00
N ARG A 316 6.36 -7.78 -15.03
CA ARG A 316 5.29 -7.89 -16.03
C ARG A 316 5.26 -9.27 -16.68
N ASP A 317 6.41 -9.82 -17.03
CA ASP A 317 6.52 -11.12 -17.70
C ASP A 317 6.21 -12.28 -16.75
N LEU A 318 6.59 -12.16 -15.47
CA LEU A 318 6.24 -13.12 -14.42
C LEU A 318 4.72 -13.17 -14.24
N TYR A 319 4.07 -12.04 -14.00
CA TYR A 319 2.63 -11.96 -13.78
C TYR A 319 1.79 -12.29 -15.02
N ALA A 320 2.37 -12.16 -16.22
CA ALA A 320 1.74 -12.60 -17.46
C ALA A 320 1.64 -14.13 -17.61
N LYS A 321 2.56 -14.88 -16.97
CA LYS A 321 2.73 -16.33 -17.17
C LYS A 321 2.26 -17.16 -15.99
N VAL A 322 2.38 -16.61 -14.79
CA VAL A 322 2.20 -17.34 -13.53
C VAL A 322 0.77 -17.20 -13.01
N ASP A 323 0.21 -18.28 -12.48
CA ASP A 323 -1.11 -18.29 -11.84
C ASP A 323 -1.05 -17.85 -10.36
N GLU A 324 -2.21 -17.64 -9.74
CA GLU A 324 -2.29 -17.16 -8.35
C GLU A 324 -1.67 -18.15 -7.35
N LYS A 325 -1.75 -19.46 -7.63
CA LYS A 325 -1.22 -20.50 -6.74
C LYS A 325 0.30 -20.45 -6.69
N GLU A 326 0.92 -20.30 -7.85
CA GLU A 326 2.37 -20.19 -7.97
C GLU A 326 2.89 -18.85 -7.44
N LEU A 327 2.17 -17.74 -7.66
CA LEU A 327 2.48 -16.47 -7.00
C LEU A 327 2.43 -16.59 -5.47
N LYS A 328 1.43 -17.31 -4.95
CA LYS A 328 1.35 -17.60 -3.51
C LYS A 328 2.57 -18.39 -3.03
N ARG A 329 3.00 -19.41 -3.78
CA ARG A 329 4.21 -20.19 -3.45
C ARG A 329 5.45 -19.30 -3.40
N LEU A 330 5.67 -18.47 -4.43
CA LEU A 330 6.80 -17.53 -4.48
C LEU A 330 6.78 -16.54 -3.32
N ARG A 331 5.59 -16.05 -2.96
CA ARG A 331 5.42 -15.18 -1.80
C ARG A 331 5.75 -15.88 -0.49
N ASP A 332 5.27 -17.11 -0.29
CA ASP A 332 5.55 -17.89 0.91
C ASP A 332 7.07 -18.18 1.02
N GLU A 333 7.76 -18.46 -0.09
CA GLU A 333 9.22 -18.63 -0.12
C GLU A 333 9.97 -17.33 0.20
N HIS A 334 9.49 -16.21 -0.34
CA HIS A 334 10.06 -14.90 -0.03
C HIS A 334 9.79 -14.50 1.42
N HIS A 335 8.66 -14.90 2.00
CA HIS A 335 8.36 -14.68 3.41
C HIS A 335 9.39 -15.36 4.31
N GLU A 336 9.83 -16.57 3.99
CA GLU A 336 10.92 -17.21 4.74
C GLU A 336 12.25 -16.45 4.60
N LYS A 337 12.53 -15.91 3.41
CA LYS A 337 13.70 -15.04 3.19
C LYS A 337 13.61 -13.75 4.02
N VAL A 338 12.43 -13.14 4.12
CA VAL A 338 12.19 -11.98 4.98
C VAL A 338 12.41 -12.37 6.44
N ASN A 339 11.83 -13.46 6.92
CA ASN A 339 11.99 -13.90 8.30
C ASN A 339 13.45 -14.20 8.68
N ALA A 340 14.23 -14.76 7.76
CA ALA A 340 15.62 -15.13 7.99
C ALA A 340 16.61 -13.96 7.88
N ALA A 341 16.18 -12.77 7.44
CA ALA A 341 17.07 -11.64 7.27
C ALA A 341 17.51 -11.06 8.64
N PRO A 342 18.75 -10.53 8.75
CA PRO A 342 19.30 -10.04 10.02
C PRO A 342 18.76 -8.65 10.37
N TRP A 343 17.48 -8.56 10.76
CA TRP A 343 16.80 -7.30 11.02
C TRP A 343 17.21 -6.60 12.32
N GLY A 344 17.47 -7.38 13.37
CA GLY A 344 17.81 -6.87 14.70
C GLY A 344 19.23 -6.30 14.79
N SER A 345 19.45 -5.42 15.75
CA SER A 345 20.79 -4.92 16.14
C SER A 345 21.55 -4.19 15.03
N ARG A 346 20.85 -3.59 14.07
CA ARG A 346 21.48 -2.76 13.02
C ARG A 346 21.77 -1.36 13.55
N PRO A 347 22.94 -0.76 13.27
CA PRO A 347 23.24 0.61 13.71
C PRO A 347 22.23 1.61 13.14
N ASP A 348 21.90 2.61 13.96
CA ASP A 348 20.87 3.61 13.64
C ASP A 348 21.53 4.95 13.36
N LEU A 349 21.53 5.36 12.11
CA LEU A 349 22.15 6.62 11.69
C LEU A 349 21.49 7.85 12.32
N MET A 350 20.21 7.76 12.72
CA MET A 350 19.51 8.88 13.35
C MET A 350 20.07 9.21 14.74
N ALA A 351 20.70 8.25 15.41
CA ALA A 351 21.35 8.46 16.70
C ALA A 351 22.48 9.51 16.64
N GLN A 352 23.17 9.60 15.51
CA GLN A 352 24.23 10.60 15.29
C GLN A 352 23.67 12.02 15.13
N SER A 353 22.45 12.14 14.61
CA SER A 353 21.85 13.43 14.25
C SER A 353 20.93 14.00 15.34
N VAL A 354 20.48 13.17 16.29
CA VAL A 354 19.49 13.57 17.29
C VAL A 354 20.01 13.27 18.71
N PRO A 355 20.31 14.29 19.52
CA PRO A 355 20.78 14.07 20.89
C PRO A 355 19.76 13.31 21.76
N GLY A 356 20.23 12.29 22.50
CA GLY A 356 19.37 11.47 23.37
C GLY A 356 18.42 10.56 22.61
N TYR A 357 18.63 10.34 21.32
CA TYR A 357 17.81 9.43 20.52
C TYR A 357 17.99 7.98 20.99
N GLU A 358 19.20 7.58 21.40
CA GLU A 358 19.51 6.25 21.94
C GLU A 358 18.72 5.93 23.22
N ASP A 359 18.42 6.93 24.05
CA ASP A 359 17.69 6.77 25.31
C ASP A 359 16.25 6.24 25.14
N SER A 360 15.72 6.30 23.92
CA SER A 360 14.38 5.80 23.57
C SER A 360 14.39 4.44 22.88
N TYR A 361 15.55 3.79 22.79
CA TYR A 361 15.69 2.44 22.28
C TYR A 361 15.33 1.40 23.35
N THR A 362 14.51 0.43 22.99
CA THR A 362 14.30 -0.81 23.74
C THR A 362 15.14 -1.91 23.12
N ALA A 363 15.86 -2.69 23.94
CA ALA A 363 16.67 -3.79 23.45
C ALA A 363 15.83 -4.74 22.57
N GLU A 364 16.37 -5.08 21.39
CA GLU A 364 15.70 -5.97 20.42
C GLU A 364 16.15 -7.42 20.64
N PRO A 365 15.26 -8.42 20.47
CA PRO A 365 15.67 -9.81 20.41
C PRO A 365 16.54 -10.04 19.17
N GLU A 366 17.50 -10.97 19.27
CA GLU A 366 18.38 -11.36 18.17
C GLU A 366 17.58 -11.81 16.92
N ASP A 367 16.50 -12.56 17.15
CA ASP A 367 15.46 -12.82 16.14
C ASP A 367 14.25 -11.91 16.41
N VAL A 368 13.99 -10.95 15.52
CA VAL A 368 12.86 -10.01 15.64
C VAL A 368 11.50 -10.71 15.59
N ASN A 369 11.41 -11.94 15.08
CA ASN A 369 10.18 -12.71 15.12
C ASN A 369 9.86 -13.23 16.53
N ALA A 370 10.85 -13.28 17.42
CA ALA A 370 10.65 -13.66 18.82
C ALA A 370 9.73 -12.70 19.58
N TYR A 371 9.49 -11.49 19.07
CA TYR A 371 8.49 -10.58 19.61
C TYR A 371 7.04 -11.07 19.41
N ALA A 372 6.76 -11.87 18.36
CA ALA A 372 5.42 -12.35 18.04
C ALA A 372 4.96 -13.51 18.95
N HIS A 373 5.89 -14.14 19.65
CA HIS A 373 5.62 -15.06 20.74
C HIS A 373 5.94 -14.32 22.04
N ALA A 374 5.11 -14.41 23.09
CA ALA A 374 5.49 -13.86 24.39
C ALA A 374 6.92 -14.36 24.71
N PRO A 375 7.91 -13.47 24.93
CA PRO A 375 9.31 -13.85 24.94
C PRO A 375 9.52 -14.94 25.98
N THR A 376 9.83 -16.14 25.52
CA THR A 376 10.17 -17.26 26.42
C THR A 376 11.45 -16.89 27.18
N LYS A 377 11.71 -17.50 28.34
CA LYS A 377 12.88 -17.19 29.18
C LYS A 377 14.25 -17.31 28.48
N ASN A 378 14.30 -17.82 27.25
CA ASN A 378 15.51 -18.08 26.49
C ASN A 378 15.75 -17.10 25.32
N VAL A 379 14.93 -16.07 25.14
CA VAL A 379 15.14 -15.08 24.08
C VAL A 379 16.32 -14.18 24.46
N ARG A 380 17.38 -14.20 23.63
CA ARG A 380 18.54 -13.32 23.80
C ARG A 380 18.21 -11.94 23.22
N PHE A 381 18.32 -10.92 24.06
CA PHE A 381 18.26 -9.53 23.65
C PHE A 381 19.65 -9.02 23.32
N VAL A 382 19.73 -8.17 22.30
CA VAL A 382 20.98 -7.63 21.78
C VAL A 382 20.84 -6.11 21.70
N GLU A 383 21.87 -5.41 22.14
CA GLU A 383 21.94 -3.96 22.03
C GLU A 383 22.42 -3.55 20.63
N ARG A 384 21.97 -2.38 20.19
CA ARG A 384 22.37 -1.82 18.91
C ARG A 384 23.83 -1.34 19.00
N PRO A 385 24.71 -1.71 18.07
CA PRO A 385 26.06 -1.18 18.04
C PRO A 385 26.02 0.32 17.70
N ASP A 386 26.99 1.07 18.21
CA ASP A 386 27.18 2.48 17.87
C ASP A 386 27.26 2.62 16.34
N ALA A 387 26.54 3.61 15.81
CA ALA A 387 26.70 3.99 14.42
C ALA A 387 28.10 4.62 14.29
N ALA A 388 29.11 3.84 13.91
CA ALA A 388 30.47 4.33 13.75
C ALA A 388 30.50 5.49 12.73
N SER A 389 31.22 6.56 13.03
CA SER A 389 31.52 7.58 12.02
C SER A 389 32.33 6.95 10.89
N SER A 390 32.05 7.36 9.66
CA SER A 390 32.67 6.87 8.42
C SER A 390 34.20 7.00 8.36
N GLU A 391 34.85 7.56 9.38
CA GLU A 391 36.31 7.73 9.45
C GLU A 391 37.06 6.54 10.08
N SER A 392 36.39 5.65 10.82
CA SER A 392 37.07 4.58 11.56
C SER A 392 37.55 3.38 10.72
N SER A 393 37.16 3.31 9.44
CA SER A 393 37.53 2.20 8.54
C SER A 393 38.93 2.32 7.92
N SER A 394 39.65 3.42 8.16
CA SER A 394 40.96 3.68 7.53
C SER A 394 42.19 3.35 8.41
N ASP A 395 42.03 3.13 9.72
CA ASP A 395 43.16 2.97 10.65
C ASP A 395 43.52 1.51 11.01
N GLN A 396 42.73 0.51 10.59
CA GLN A 396 43.04 -0.91 10.88
C GLN A 396 43.94 -1.61 9.83
N GLN A 397 44.37 -0.93 8.76
CA GLN A 397 45.24 -1.54 7.74
C GLN A 397 46.74 -1.28 7.91
N ASN A 398 47.18 -0.56 8.96
CA ASN A 398 48.59 -0.13 9.06
C ASN A 398 49.39 -0.66 10.26
N THR A 399 48.95 -1.74 10.91
CA THR A 399 49.71 -2.39 12.01
C THR A 399 50.10 -3.85 11.75
N GLN A 400 50.18 -4.25 10.49
CA GLN A 400 50.91 -5.45 10.08
C GLN A 400 51.76 -5.19 8.83
N ARG A 401 52.98 -4.67 9.05
CA ARG A 401 54.14 -4.94 8.19
C ARG A 401 55.40 -4.99 9.02
#